data_AF-A0ABD3IXG2-F1
#
_entry.id   AF-A0ABD3IXG2-F1
#
_cell.length_a   1.000
_cell.length_b   1.000
_cell.length_c   1.000
_cell.angle_alpha   90.00
_cell.angle_beta   90.00
_cell.angle_gamma   90.00
#
_symmetry.space_group_name_H-M   'P 1'
#
loop_
_entity.id
_entity.type
_entity.pdbx_description
1 polymer ?
#
loop_
_entity_poly.entity_id
_entity_poly.type
_entity_poly.pdbx_seq_one_letter_code
_entity_poly.pdbx_strand_id
1 'polypeptide(L)'
;MSTYNSSSSCSSSTSSLPLDLLHNVLSRLPTISLLKLRSVCRQWCDIIDDPHFTTMHATSGLESPRILLLSEPSRGVEALRFVVDDEFPVTSLPISAVRPWVHAAGASCHGLYCFMDLRDGATYLLNLLTRAIVPLPSFDPLGGLWCPYLIGIGADRLTGRYKIVRVSYLNDDTVVAQRAEVLDQGSQSWRDIASVPPRLLPRNPMFVAGSIHWLAAGQGGVVRISSFDIAKEEFDWTPCPALQNAFLVDVQGVLGLAHRSPKRGDFVGDGGESAVGEGAWCPAEESLLP
;
A
#
# COMPACT_ATOMS: atom_id res chain seq x y z
N MET A 1 -74.36 12.83 -2.58
CA MET A 1 -74.20 11.50 -3.25
C MET A 1 -74.67 11.72 -4.69
N SER A 2 -73.90 11.60 -5.76
CA SER A 2 -72.60 11.00 -6.04
C SER A 2 -72.03 11.72 -7.27
N THR A 3 -70.76 12.12 -7.25
CA THR A 3 -69.99 12.44 -8.47
C THR A 3 -68.65 11.72 -8.34
N TYR A 4 -68.52 10.61 -9.05
CA TYR A 4 -67.26 9.89 -9.20
C TYR A 4 -66.41 10.64 -10.23
N ASN A 5 -65.32 11.24 -9.75
CA ASN A 5 -64.32 11.89 -10.57
C ASN A 5 -63.34 10.82 -11.08
N SER A 6 -63.21 10.72 -12.40
CA SER A 6 -62.29 9.83 -13.10
C SER A 6 -60.84 10.15 -12.72
N SER A 7 -60.14 9.18 -12.12
CA SER A 7 -58.70 9.25 -11.90
C SER A 7 -57.97 8.98 -13.20
N SER A 8 -57.46 10.04 -13.83
CA SER A 8 -56.45 9.95 -14.87
C SER A 8 -55.12 9.48 -14.24
N SER A 9 -54.77 8.21 -14.45
CA SER A 9 -53.43 7.70 -14.15
C SER A 9 -52.44 8.25 -15.17
N CYS A 10 -51.72 9.30 -14.77
CA CYS A 10 -50.52 9.72 -15.48
C CYS A 10 -49.45 8.66 -15.22
N SER A 11 -49.29 7.72 -16.16
CA SER A 11 -48.14 6.84 -16.21
C SER A 11 -46.94 7.71 -16.61
N SER A 12 -46.22 8.20 -15.62
CA SER A 12 -44.91 8.82 -15.85
C SER A 12 -43.96 7.72 -16.34
N SER A 13 -43.92 7.51 -17.65
CA SER A 13 -42.83 6.79 -18.30
C SER A 13 -41.58 7.63 -18.12
N THR A 14 -40.85 7.40 -17.04
CA THR A 14 -39.47 7.87 -16.94
C THR A 14 -38.71 7.13 -18.04
N SER A 15 -38.30 7.86 -19.08
CA SER A 15 -37.40 7.37 -20.11
C SER A 15 -36.07 7.02 -19.45
N SER A 16 -35.94 5.78 -18.99
CA SER A 16 -34.69 5.29 -18.41
C SER A 16 -33.64 5.24 -19.52
N LEU A 17 -32.48 5.84 -19.26
CA LEU A 17 -31.32 5.72 -20.14
C LEU A 17 -30.95 4.23 -20.23
N PRO A 18 -30.72 3.67 -21.43
CA PRO A 18 -30.23 2.31 -21.59
C PRO A 18 -28.98 2.03 -20.74
N LEU A 19 -28.91 0.83 -20.15
CA LEU A 19 -27.83 0.44 -19.24
C LEU A 19 -26.44 0.58 -19.88
N ASP A 20 -26.30 0.22 -21.16
CA ASP A 20 -25.03 0.28 -21.89
C ASP A 20 -24.53 1.73 -22.05
N LEU A 21 -25.45 2.67 -22.27
CA LEU A 21 -25.11 4.09 -22.37
C LEU A 21 -24.69 4.63 -21.00
N LEU A 22 -25.35 4.17 -19.93
CA LEU A 22 -24.98 4.55 -18.57
C LEU A 22 -23.58 4.03 -18.21
N HIS A 23 -23.27 2.77 -18.50
CA HIS A 23 -21.91 2.21 -18.33
C HIS A 23 -20.89 3.01 -19.12
N ASN A 24 -21.17 3.34 -20.39
CA ASN A 24 -20.27 4.10 -21.23
C ASN A 24 -19.99 5.50 -20.67
N VAL A 25 -21.04 6.23 -20.25
CA VAL A 25 -20.88 7.55 -19.63
C VAL A 25 -20.06 7.45 -18.34
N LEU A 26 -20.45 6.56 -17.41
CA LEU A 26 -19.76 6.42 -16.12
C LEU A 26 -18.29 6.00 -16.30
N SER A 27 -17.99 5.11 -17.25
CA SER A 27 -16.62 4.64 -17.50
C SER A 27 -15.63 5.74 -17.91
N ARG A 28 -16.13 6.89 -18.41
CA ARG A 28 -15.31 8.03 -18.86
C ARG A 28 -15.17 9.12 -17.81
N LEU A 29 -15.70 8.92 -16.60
CA LEU A 29 -15.63 9.90 -15.53
C LEU A 29 -14.47 9.60 -14.59
N PRO A 30 -13.80 10.63 -14.04
CA PRO A 30 -12.81 10.43 -12.99
C PRO A 30 -13.39 9.72 -11.77
N THR A 31 -12.58 8.94 -11.05
CA THR A 31 -12.97 8.15 -9.88
C THR A 31 -13.63 9.00 -8.80
N ILE A 32 -13.14 10.23 -8.58
CA ILE A 32 -13.77 11.16 -7.61
C ILE A 32 -15.19 11.53 -8.02
N SER A 33 -15.42 11.74 -9.33
CA SER A 33 -16.76 12.04 -9.84
C SER A 33 -17.68 10.84 -9.65
N LEU A 34 -17.19 9.63 -9.95
CA LEU A 34 -17.94 8.40 -9.75
C LEU A 34 -18.34 8.21 -8.27
N LEU A 35 -17.43 8.44 -7.33
CA LEU A 35 -17.77 8.35 -5.90
C LEU A 35 -18.91 9.28 -5.49
N LYS A 36 -18.98 10.49 -6.04
CA LYS A 36 -20.10 11.41 -5.80
C LYS A 36 -21.40 10.92 -6.43
N LEU A 37 -21.30 10.28 -7.59
CA LEU A 37 -22.44 9.78 -8.35
C LEU A 37 -23.11 8.55 -7.73
N ARG A 38 -22.42 7.82 -6.84
CA ARG A 38 -23.00 6.73 -6.05
C ARG A 38 -24.24 7.15 -5.26
N SER A 39 -24.34 8.42 -4.84
CA SER A 39 -25.47 8.92 -4.06
C SER A 39 -26.69 9.33 -4.90
N VAL A 40 -26.59 9.35 -6.23
CA VAL A 40 -27.65 9.82 -7.12
C VAL A 40 -28.81 8.83 -7.17
N CYS A 41 -28.52 7.55 -7.45
CA CYS A 41 -29.50 6.49 -7.42
C CYS A 41 -28.85 5.12 -7.23
N ARG A 42 -29.65 4.12 -6.84
CA ARG A 42 -29.18 2.75 -6.60
C ARG A 42 -28.53 2.12 -7.83
N GLN A 43 -29.10 2.32 -9.02
CA GLN A 43 -28.55 1.76 -10.26
C GLN A 43 -27.14 2.26 -10.55
N TRP A 44 -26.86 3.54 -10.30
CA TRP A 44 -25.53 4.12 -10.51
C TRP A 44 -24.55 3.59 -9.45
N CYS A 45 -24.99 3.49 -8.19
CA CYS A 45 -24.21 2.88 -7.12
C CYS A 45 -23.84 1.43 -7.45
N ASP A 46 -24.80 0.63 -7.89
CA ASP A 46 -24.61 -0.79 -8.22
C ASP A 46 -23.62 -0.97 -9.38
N ILE A 47 -23.67 -0.10 -10.41
CA ILE A 47 -22.70 -0.12 -11.52
C ILE A 47 -21.30 0.28 -11.05
N ILE A 48 -21.20 1.31 -10.22
CA ILE A 48 -19.91 1.84 -9.76
C ILE A 48 -19.23 0.87 -8.79
N ASP A 49 -20.01 0.17 -7.95
CA ASP A 49 -19.52 -0.80 -6.99
C ASP A 49 -19.29 -2.20 -7.60
N ASP A 50 -19.65 -2.40 -8.87
CA ASP A 50 -19.39 -3.64 -9.59
C ASP A 50 -17.87 -3.89 -9.76
N PRO A 51 -17.35 -5.07 -9.36
CA PRO A 51 -15.92 -5.37 -9.47
C PRO A 51 -15.39 -5.34 -10.91
N HIS A 52 -16.22 -5.71 -11.89
CA HIS A 52 -15.82 -5.69 -13.29
C HIS A 52 -15.69 -4.26 -13.80
N PHE A 53 -16.66 -3.39 -13.47
CA PHE A 53 -16.58 -1.96 -13.75
C PHE A 53 -15.35 -1.32 -13.09
N THR A 54 -15.09 -1.62 -11.81
CA THR A 54 -13.93 -1.11 -11.07
C THR A 54 -12.61 -1.52 -11.72
N THR A 55 -12.49 -2.79 -12.13
CA THR A 55 -11.30 -3.31 -12.80
C THR A 55 -11.08 -2.63 -14.15
N MET A 56 -12.13 -2.56 -14.98
CA MET A 56 -12.10 -1.89 -16.28
C MET A 56 -11.69 -0.42 -16.13
N HIS A 57 -12.31 0.30 -15.18
CA HIS A 57 -12.02 1.72 -14.93
C HIS A 57 -10.58 1.93 -14.45
N ALA A 58 -10.07 1.10 -13.53
CA ALA A 58 -8.69 1.18 -13.06
C ALA A 58 -7.65 0.99 -14.18
N THR A 59 -7.97 0.17 -15.19
CA THR A 59 -7.10 -0.07 -16.35
C THR A 59 -7.30 0.91 -17.51
N SER A 60 -8.28 1.81 -17.44
CA SER A 60 -8.67 2.69 -18.55
C SER A 60 -7.65 3.79 -18.87
N GLY A 61 -6.69 4.05 -17.97
CA GLY A 61 -5.72 5.15 -18.11
C GLY A 61 -6.33 6.55 -17.99
N LEU A 62 -7.59 6.64 -17.54
CA LEU A 62 -8.33 7.90 -17.45
C LEU A 62 -7.86 8.78 -16.28
N GLU A 63 -7.33 8.18 -15.21
CA GLU A 63 -6.80 8.91 -14.06
C GLU A 63 -5.35 9.34 -14.29
N SER A 64 -5.05 10.59 -13.98
CA SER A 64 -3.67 11.06 -13.87
C SER A 64 -3.00 10.48 -12.61
N PRO A 65 -1.69 10.18 -12.68
CA PRO A 65 -0.97 9.70 -11.51
C PRO A 65 -1.01 10.75 -10.39
N ARG A 66 -1.30 10.28 -9.17
CA ARG A 66 -1.27 11.11 -7.96
C ARG A 66 -0.05 10.73 -7.15
N ILE A 67 0.71 11.74 -6.74
CA ILE A 67 1.94 11.55 -5.98
C ILE A 67 1.70 11.98 -4.55
N LEU A 68 2.04 11.12 -3.59
CA LEU A 68 2.10 11.44 -2.18
C LEU A 68 3.58 11.57 -1.77
N LEU A 69 3.97 12.76 -1.31
CA LEU A 69 5.30 12.99 -0.75
C LEU A 69 5.24 12.86 0.77
N LEU A 70 6.03 11.92 1.29
CA LEU A 70 6.21 11.70 2.71
C LEU A 70 7.66 12.03 3.04
N SER A 71 7.87 12.97 3.96
CA SER A 71 9.19 13.27 4.48
C SER A 71 9.34 12.62 5.84
N GLU A 72 10.45 11.92 6.02
CA GLU A 72 10.92 11.57 7.36
C GLU A 72 11.27 12.87 8.11
N PRO A 73 10.96 12.96 9.41
CA PRO A 73 11.42 14.07 10.21
C PRO A 73 12.95 14.04 10.32
N SER A 74 13.61 15.07 9.79
CA SER A 74 14.96 15.40 10.23
C SER A 74 14.88 15.89 11.69
N ARG A 75 15.73 15.35 12.57
CA ARG A 75 15.84 15.77 13.98
C ARG A 75 15.88 17.30 14.06
N GLY A 76 14.82 17.92 14.60
CA GLY A 76 14.74 19.36 14.84
C GLY A 76 13.89 20.19 13.87
N VAL A 77 13.18 19.59 12.90
CA VAL A 77 12.23 20.31 12.03
C VAL A 77 10.82 19.76 12.26
N GLU A 78 9.83 20.64 12.48
CA GLU A 78 8.41 20.27 12.54
C GLU A 78 8.04 19.43 11.30
N ALA A 79 7.68 18.17 11.51
CA ALA A 79 7.31 17.27 10.44
C ALA A 79 5.97 17.65 9.80
N LEU A 80 5.91 17.53 8.47
CA LEU A 80 4.77 17.75 7.56
C LEU A 80 4.41 19.21 7.26
N ARG A 81 5.11 19.78 6.26
CA ARG A 81 4.47 20.67 5.28
C ARG A 81 4.74 20.16 3.87
N PHE A 82 3.70 19.73 3.17
CA PHE A 82 3.73 19.70 1.72
C PHE A 82 2.47 20.35 1.14
N VAL A 83 2.72 21.44 0.41
CA VAL A 83 1.94 21.94 -0.71
C VAL A 83 2.82 21.68 -1.93
N VAL A 84 2.31 21.02 -2.96
CA VAL A 84 2.93 21.07 -4.31
C VAL A 84 1.82 21.29 -5.33
N ASP A 85 2.16 22.20 -6.24
CA ASP A 85 1.34 23.00 -7.14
C ASP A 85 0.93 22.28 -8.45
N ASP A 86 0.08 22.96 -9.23
CA ASP A 86 -0.87 22.58 -10.28
C ASP A 86 -0.47 21.60 -11.41
N GLU A 87 0.77 21.09 -11.48
CA GLU A 87 1.19 20.13 -12.53
C GLU A 87 1.07 18.66 -12.12
N PHE A 88 1.02 18.38 -10.81
CA PHE A 88 0.78 17.04 -10.28
C PHE A 88 -0.42 17.11 -9.34
N PRO A 89 -1.48 16.30 -9.51
CA PRO A 89 -2.60 16.28 -8.57
C PRO A 89 -2.16 15.64 -7.24
N VAL A 90 -1.46 16.41 -6.42
CA VAL A 90 -0.98 16.04 -5.10
C VAL A 90 -2.08 16.36 -4.09
N THR A 91 -2.54 15.33 -3.37
CA THR A 91 -3.53 15.51 -2.30
C THR A 91 -2.82 15.93 -1.01
N SER A 92 -2.97 17.20 -0.62
CA SER A 92 -2.69 17.62 0.76
C SER A 92 -3.66 16.92 1.72
N LEU A 93 -3.12 16.41 2.83
CA LEU A 93 -3.94 15.83 3.90
C LEU A 93 -4.67 16.97 4.63
N PRO A 94 -5.93 16.77 5.09
CA PRO A 94 -6.73 17.85 5.67
C PRO A 94 -5.98 18.52 6.84
N ILE A 95 -5.74 19.83 6.75
CA ILE A 95 -4.98 20.61 7.72
C ILE A 95 -5.56 20.50 9.14
N SER A 96 -6.87 20.28 9.28
CA SER A 96 -7.55 20.10 10.58
C SER A 96 -7.38 18.71 11.20
N ALA A 97 -6.82 17.73 10.46
CA ALA A 97 -6.53 16.38 10.94
C ALA A 97 -5.03 16.17 11.28
N VAL A 98 -4.17 17.14 11.00
CA VAL A 98 -2.72 17.00 11.17
C VAL A 98 -2.30 17.53 12.54
N ARG A 99 -2.36 16.67 13.55
CA ARG A 99 -1.21 16.66 14.46
C ARG A 99 -0.01 16.27 13.57
N PRO A 100 1.10 17.00 13.53
CA PRO A 100 2.24 16.71 12.62
C PRO A 100 2.82 15.30 12.84
N TRP A 101 2.33 14.30 12.09
CA TRP A 101 2.72 12.89 12.27
C TRP A 101 4.21 12.69 12.07
N VAL A 102 4.79 11.81 12.88
CA VAL A 102 6.18 11.41 12.76
C VAL A 102 6.17 10.02 12.14
N HIS A 103 6.33 9.97 10.82
CA HIS A 103 6.29 8.74 10.04
C HIS A 103 7.51 7.86 10.31
N ALA A 104 7.31 6.62 10.77
CA ALA A 104 8.38 5.62 10.93
C ALA A 104 8.44 4.59 9.80
N ALA A 105 7.31 3.98 9.51
CA ALA A 105 7.18 2.90 8.55
C ALA A 105 5.80 2.96 7.90
N GLY A 106 5.73 2.60 6.62
CA GLY A 106 4.48 2.56 5.90
C GLY A 106 4.51 1.65 4.69
N ALA A 107 3.31 1.29 4.25
CA ALA A 107 3.09 0.47 3.08
C ALA A 107 1.82 0.91 2.37
N SER A 108 1.79 0.72 1.05
CA SER A 108 0.62 1.04 0.23
C SER A 108 0.07 -0.21 -0.45
N CYS A 109 -1.24 -0.26 -0.61
CA CYS A 109 -1.94 -1.30 -1.36
C CYS A 109 -3.23 -0.71 -1.93
N HIS A 110 -3.44 -0.82 -3.25
CA HIS A 110 -4.68 -0.42 -3.92
C HIS A 110 -5.20 0.99 -3.55
N GLY A 111 -4.32 1.99 -3.47
CA GLY A 111 -4.68 3.38 -3.14
C GLY A 111 -4.92 3.65 -1.64
N LEU A 112 -4.77 2.64 -0.79
CA LEU A 112 -4.68 2.79 0.65
C LEU A 112 -3.22 2.92 1.07
N TYR A 113 -2.97 3.77 2.07
CA TYR A 113 -1.68 3.92 2.72
C TYR A 113 -1.81 3.61 4.20
N CYS A 114 -1.06 2.61 4.66
CA CYS A 114 -1.03 2.23 6.07
C CYS A 114 0.30 2.65 6.67
N PHE A 115 0.26 3.34 7.81
CA PHE A 115 1.46 3.88 8.44
C PHE A 115 1.32 3.94 9.96
N MET A 116 2.46 4.09 10.60
CA MET A 116 2.57 4.29 12.04
C MET A 116 3.00 5.72 12.37
N ASP A 117 2.39 6.31 13.39
CA ASP A 117 2.85 7.56 13.99
C ASP A 117 3.73 7.25 15.21
N LEU A 118 4.98 7.70 15.17
CA LEU A 118 5.95 7.49 16.25
C LEU A 118 5.59 8.22 17.56
N ARG A 119 4.70 9.21 17.51
CA ARG A 119 4.35 10.00 18.70
C ARG A 119 3.41 9.28 19.64
N ASP A 120 2.43 8.57 19.08
CA ASP A 120 1.42 7.83 19.85
C ASP A 120 1.58 6.30 19.70
N GLY A 121 2.46 5.84 18.81
CA GLY A 121 2.68 4.43 18.52
C GLY A 121 1.51 3.77 17.79
N ALA A 122 0.50 4.55 17.38
CA ALA A 122 -0.70 4.04 16.77
C ALA A 122 -0.52 3.79 15.26
N THR A 123 -1.33 2.88 14.75
CA THR A 123 -1.39 2.57 13.32
C THR A 123 -2.60 3.22 12.70
N TYR A 124 -2.41 3.85 11.54
CA TYR A 124 -3.44 4.54 10.79
C TYR A 124 -3.57 3.98 9.39
N LEU A 125 -4.81 4.00 8.89
CA LEU A 125 -5.13 3.72 7.50
C LEU A 125 -5.64 5.00 6.83
N LEU A 126 -4.96 5.42 5.77
CA LEU A 126 -5.28 6.57 4.96
C LEU A 126 -5.82 6.11 3.61
N ASN A 127 -7.02 6.58 3.27
CA ASN A 127 -7.54 6.50 1.92
C ASN A 127 -7.18 7.79 1.18
N LEU A 128 -6.26 7.72 0.22
CA LEU A 128 -5.78 8.91 -0.52
C LEU A 128 -6.85 9.54 -1.39
N LEU A 129 -7.82 8.75 -1.84
CA LEU A 129 -8.91 9.20 -2.70
C LEU A 129 -9.95 10.01 -1.93
N THR A 130 -10.38 9.50 -0.77
CA THR A 130 -11.41 10.16 0.06
C THR A 130 -10.83 11.09 1.12
N ARG A 131 -9.51 11.03 1.35
CA ARG A 131 -8.79 11.72 2.44
C ARG A 131 -9.27 11.30 3.84
N ALA A 132 -9.99 10.19 3.93
CA ALA A 132 -10.40 9.63 5.22
C ALA A 132 -9.19 8.97 5.89
N ILE A 133 -9.08 9.21 7.20
CA ILE A 133 -8.05 8.63 8.05
C ILE A 133 -8.74 7.91 9.18
N VAL A 134 -8.37 6.65 9.39
CA VAL A 134 -8.97 5.80 10.41
C VAL A 134 -7.85 5.24 11.30
N PRO A 135 -7.88 5.47 12.62
CA PRO A 135 -7.02 4.74 13.54
C PRO A 135 -7.43 3.27 13.55
N LEU A 136 -6.46 2.37 13.48
CA LEU A 136 -6.69 0.94 13.64
C LEU A 136 -6.70 0.59 15.13
N PRO A 137 -7.31 -0.54 15.52
CA PRO A 137 -7.30 -1.00 16.90
C PRO A 137 -5.86 -0.99 17.44
N SER A 138 -5.64 -0.30 18.55
CA SER A 138 -4.35 -0.36 19.25
C SER A 138 -4.33 -1.64 20.08
N PHE A 139 -3.21 -2.36 20.01
CA PHE A 139 -2.94 -3.43 20.96
C PHE A 139 -1.56 -3.20 21.56
N ASP A 140 -1.56 -2.97 22.87
CA ASP A 140 -0.38 -2.97 23.73
C ASP A 140 -0.71 -3.71 25.04
N PRO A 141 -0.53 -5.04 25.08
CA PRO A 141 -0.79 -5.83 26.28
C PRO A 141 0.28 -5.67 27.36
N LEU A 142 1.39 -4.98 27.07
CA LEU A 142 2.59 -4.97 27.92
C LEU A 142 3.10 -3.55 28.26
N GLY A 143 2.34 -2.50 27.96
CA GLY A 143 2.61 -1.13 28.43
C GLY A 143 3.85 -0.48 27.81
N GLY A 144 4.06 -0.63 26.50
CA GLY A 144 5.00 0.17 25.72
C GLY A 144 6.38 -0.46 25.51
N LEU A 145 6.57 -1.71 25.92
CA LEU A 145 7.83 -2.44 25.76
C LEU A 145 8.09 -2.89 24.31
N TRP A 146 7.02 -3.13 23.55
CA TRP A 146 7.11 -3.53 22.14
C TRP A 146 6.98 -2.29 21.26
N CYS A 147 8.05 -1.94 20.56
CA CYS A 147 8.04 -0.87 19.58
C CYS A 147 7.66 -1.48 18.22
N PRO A 148 6.46 -1.19 17.70
CA PRO A 148 6.14 -1.58 16.34
C PRO A 148 7.11 -0.84 15.41
N TYR A 149 7.66 -1.56 14.43
CA TYR A 149 8.78 -1.07 13.65
C TYR A 149 8.56 -1.22 12.15
N LEU A 150 7.83 -2.25 11.74
CA LEU A 150 7.52 -2.52 10.34
C LEU A 150 6.02 -2.71 10.17
N ILE A 151 5.50 -2.21 9.06
CA ILE A 151 4.10 -2.39 8.68
C ILE A 151 3.97 -2.71 7.21
N GLY A 152 3.11 -3.69 6.91
CA GLY A 152 2.72 -4.08 5.56
C GLY A 152 1.21 -4.11 5.42
N ILE A 153 0.71 -3.84 4.23
CA ILE A 153 -0.70 -4.00 3.88
C ILE A 153 -0.80 -4.78 2.58
N GLY A 154 -1.75 -5.70 2.49
CA GLY A 154 -2.03 -6.48 1.30
C GLY A 154 -3.51 -6.84 1.20
N ALA A 155 -3.93 -7.33 0.04
CA ALA A 155 -5.29 -7.79 -0.19
C ALA A 155 -5.31 -9.30 -0.50
N ASP A 156 -6.24 -10.01 0.11
CA ASP A 156 -6.49 -11.40 -0.21
C ASP A 156 -7.11 -11.49 -1.60
N ARG A 157 -6.49 -12.25 -2.51
CA ARG A 157 -6.88 -12.32 -3.92
C ARG A 157 -8.25 -12.96 -4.15
N LEU A 158 -8.69 -13.82 -3.24
CA LEU A 158 -9.95 -14.57 -3.39
C LEU A 158 -11.13 -13.76 -2.84
N THR A 159 -10.93 -13.08 -1.72
CA THR A 159 -11.98 -12.37 -1.00
C THR A 159 -11.99 -10.86 -1.26
N GLY A 160 -10.89 -10.31 -1.79
CA GLY A 160 -10.69 -8.87 -1.97
C GLY A 160 -10.52 -8.10 -0.66
N ARG A 161 -10.48 -8.80 0.49
CA ARG A 161 -10.37 -8.16 1.81
C ARG A 161 -8.93 -7.83 2.13
N TYR A 162 -8.73 -6.68 2.77
CA TYR A 162 -7.41 -6.25 3.19
C TYR A 162 -6.96 -6.95 4.47
N LYS A 163 -5.66 -7.23 4.55
CA LYS A 163 -4.97 -7.60 5.78
C LYS A 163 -3.78 -6.67 6.00
N ILE A 164 -3.53 -6.35 7.26
CA ILE A 164 -2.42 -5.48 7.68
C ILE A 164 -1.53 -6.31 8.59
N VAL A 165 -0.24 -6.31 8.31
CA VAL A 165 0.77 -7.04 9.08
C VAL A 165 1.66 -6.03 9.78
N ARG A 166 1.83 -6.20 11.09
CA ARG A 166 2.70 -5.40 11.94
C ARG A 166 3.80 -6.28 12.49
N VAL A 167 5.04 -5.80 12.46
CA VAL A 167 6.17 -6.46 13.14
C VAL A 167 6.74 -5.51 14.18
N SER A 168 6.77 -5.99 15.42
CA SER A 168 7.22 -5.27 16.60
C SER A 168 8.47 -5.89 17.19
N TYR A 169 9.30 -5.05 17.79
CA TYR A 169 10.55 -5.43 18.42
C TYR A 169 10.49 -5.10 19.90
N LEU A 170 10.86 -6.07 20.73
CA LEU A 170 11.16 -5.85 22.13
C LEU A 170 12.66 -5.65 22.24
N ASN A 171 13.08 -4.49 22.74
CA ASN A 171 14.47 -4.26 23.10
C ASN A 171 14.62 -4.56 24.59
N ASP A 172 14.97 -5.80 24.92
CA ASP A 172 15.52 -6.14 26.22
C ASP A 172 17.05 -6.14 26.08
N ASP A 173 17.80 -5.69 27.08
CA ASP A 173 19.25 -5.40 27.05
C ASP A 173 20.14 -6.60 26.61
N THR A 174 19.53 -7.76 26.38
CA THR A 174 20.16 -9.04 26.06
C THR A 174 19.65 -9.69 24.76
N VAL A 175 18.38 -9.47 24.36
CA VAL A 175 17.75 -10.15 23.22
C VAL A 175 16.75 -9.23 22.52
N VAL A 176 16.88 -9.14 21.20
CA VAL A 176 15.88 -8.49 20.35
C VAL A 176 14.81 -9.51 19.99
N ALA A 177 13.73 -9.59 20.77
CA ALA A 177 12.60 -10.46 20.44
C ALA A 177 11.72 -9.79 19.36
N GLN A 178 11.18 -10.60 18.46
CA GLN A 178 10.31 -10.14 17.38
C GLN A 178 8.92 -10.76 17.52
N ARG A 179 7.90 -9.97 17.21
CA ARG A 179 6.50 -10.40 17.21
C ARG A 179 5.84 -9.86 15.95
N ALA A 180 5.14 -10.72 15.22
CA ALA A 180 4.34 -10.31 14.08
C ALA A 180 2.87 -10.58 14.36
N GLU A 181 2.04 -9.64 13.93
CA GLU A 181 0.60 -9.66 14.14
C GLU A 181 -0.10 -9.29 12.84
N VAL A 182 -1.27 -9.88 12.61
CA VAL A 182 -2.13 -9.59 11.47
C VAL A 182 -3.47 -9.02 11.92
N LEU A 183 -3.98 -8.04 11.20
CA LEU A 183 -5.30 -7.47 11.35
C LEU A 183 -6.10 -7.65 10.06
N ASP A 184 -7.21 -8.37 10.15
CA ASP A 184 -8.19 -8.49 9.08
C ASP A 184 -9.07 -7.24 8.97
N GLN A 185 -9.46 -6.89 7.75
CA GLN A 185 -10.41 -5.81 7.51
C GLN A 185 -11.73 -6.04 8.29
N GLY A 186 -12.10 -5.07 9.12
CA GLY A 186 -13.30 -5.10 9.96
C GLY A 186 -13.11 -5.78 11.31
N SER A 187 -11.97 -6.45 11.56
CA SER A 187 -11.64 -6.98 12.88
C SER A 187 -11.39 -5.85 13.89
N GLN A 188 -11.67 -6.14 15.16
CA GLN A 188 -11.39 -5.25 16.30
C GLN A 188 -10.12 -5.64 17.05
N SER A 189 -9.45 -6.73 16.67
CA SER A 189 -8.25 -7.22 17.34
C SER A 189 -7.24 -7.79 16.36
N TRP A 190 -5.96 -7.67 16.75
CA TRP A 190 -4.82 -8.27 16.08
C TRP A 190 -4.68 -9.73 16.48
N ARG A 191 -4.19 -10.56 15.54
CA ARG A 191 -3.91 -11.99 15.76
C ARG A 191 -2.42 -12.26 15.59
N ASP A 192 -1.89 -13.17 16.40
CA ASP A 192 -0.47 -13.52 16.38
C ASP A 192 -0.13 -14.36 15.16
N ILE A 193 1.02 -14.06 14.55
CA ILE A 193 1.64 -14.88 13.52
C ILE A 193 2.72 -15.74 14.20
N ALA A 194 2.66 -17.05 13.98
CA ALA A 194 3.45 -18.03 14.73
C ALA A 194 4.98 -17.90 14.56
N SER A 195 5.43 -17.48 13.38
CA SER A 195 6.86 -17.42 13.04
C SER A 195 7.19 -16.09 12.39
N VAL A 196 8.20 -15.39 12.93
CA VAL A 196 8.70 -14.13 12.39
C VAL A 196 10.10 -14.35 11.83
N PRO A 197 10.35 -14.01 10.55
CA PRO A 197 11.68 -14.08 9.96
C PRO A 197 12.66 -13.18 10.71
N PRO A 198 13.85 -13.68 11.10
CA PRO A 198 14.83 -12.85 11.78
C PRO A 198 15.39 -11.76 10.86
N ARG A 199 15.76 -10.63 11.47
CA ARG A 199 16.52 -9.53 10.83
C ARG A 199 15.84 -8.86 9.63
N LEU A 200 14.53 -8.66 9.67
CA LEU A 200 13.87 -7.77 8.72
C LEU A 200 14.46 -6.35 8.81
N LEU A 201 14.66 -5.73 7.66
CA LEU A 201 15.24 -4.39 7.56
C LEU A 201 14.14 -3.32 7.69
N PRO A 202 14.45 -2.13 8.26
CA PRO A 202 13.57 -0.96 8.25
C PRO A 202 13.47 -0.33 6.86
N ARG A 203 12.89 -1.07 5.93
CA ARG A 203 12.60 -0.60 4.57
C ARG A 203 11.13 -0.86 4.29
N ASN A 204 10.52 0.01 3.48
CA ASN A 204 9.12 -0.13 3.11
C ASN A 204 8.89 -1.47 2.42
N PRO A 205 7.95 -2.30 2.91
CA PRO A 205 7.61 -3.52 2.23
C PRO A 205 6.74 -3.23 1.01
N MET A 206 6.57 -4.27 0.19
CA MET A 206 5.83 -4.16 -1.05
C MET A 206 4.82 -5.29 -1.19
N PHE A 207 3.58 -4.94 -1.51
CA PHE A 207 2.55 -5.93 -1.81
C PHE A 207 2.57 -6.26 -3.30
N VAL A 208 2.98 -7.48 -3.64
CA VAL A 208 3.06 -7.98 -5.01
C VAL A 208 2.64 -9.44 -5.02
N ALA A 209 2.06 -9.90 -6.12
CA ALA A 209 1.76 -11.32 -6.31
C ALA A 209 0.88 -11.99 -5.22
N GLY A 210 0.13 -11.22 -4.41
CA GLY A 210 -0.69 -11.74 -3.30
C GLY A 210 0.09 -11.93 -1.99
N SER A 211 1.33 -11.45 -1.93
CA SER A 211 2.18 -11.50 -0.74
C SER A 211 2.72 -10.11 -0.41
N ILE A 212 3.06 -9.89 0.86
CA ILE A 212 3.82 -8.72 1.28
C ILE A 212 5.29 -9.11 1.37
N HIS A 213 6.17 -8.35 0.74
CA HIS A 213 7.60 -8.64 0.66
C HIS A 213 8.40 -7.65 1.49
N TRP A 214 9.24 -8.15 2.39
CA TRP A 214 10.22 -7.38 3.16
C TRP A 214 11.64 -7.78 2.77
N LEU A 215 12.55 -6.82 2.87
CA LEU A 215 13.98 -7.12 2.84
C LEU A 215 14.46 -7.53 4.22
N ALA A 216 15.37 -8.51 4.26
CA ALA A 216 16.02 -8.99 5.47
C ALA A 216 17.53 -8.98 5.30
N ALA A 217 18.26 -8.83 6.40
CA ALA A 217 19.71 -8.93 6.40
C ALA A 217 20.15 -10.40 6.22
N GLY A 218 21.02 -10.63 5.24
CA GLY A 218 21.76 -11.87 5.02
C GLY A 218 23.22 -11.77 5.52
N GLN A 219 24.02 -12.78 5.20
CA GLN A 219 25.45 -12.78 5.50
C GLN A 219 26.21 -11.84 4.55
N GLY A 220 27.30 -11.25 5.03
CA GLY A 220 28.16 -10.38 4.20
C GLY A 220 27.46 -9.16 3.62
N GLY A 221 26.41 -8.65 4.28
CA GLY A 221 25.62 -7.50 3.82
C GLY A 221 24.66 -7.79 2.65
N VAL A 222 24.58 -9.05 2.21
CA VAL A 222 23.65 -9.48 1.16
C VAL A 222 22.21 -9.36 1.67
N VAL A 223 21.31 -8.87 0.82
CA VAL A 223 19.87 -8.83 1.15
C VAL A 223 19.22 -10.18 0.87
N ARG A 224 18.23 -10.52 1.68
CA ARG A 224 17.30 -11.62 1.43
C ARG A 224 15.88 -11.06 1.34
N ILE A 225 14.98 -11.79 0.68
CA ILE A 225 13.56 -11.43 0.61
C ILE A 225 12.76 -12.39 1.48
N SER A 226 11.98 -11.84 2.40
CA SER A 226 10.97 -12.58 3.14
C SER A 226 9.59 -12.15 2.69
N SER A 227 8.71 -13.12 2.46
CA SER A 227 7.39 -12.90 1.88
C SER A 227 6.33 -13.46 2.82
N PHE A 228 5.35 -12.63 3.19
CA PHE A 228 4.16 -13.06 3.91
C PHE A 228 3.05 -13.34 2.90
N ASP A 229 2.64 -14.60 2.80
CA ASP A 229 1.49 -15.01 2.00
C ASP A 229 0.20 -14.57 2.71
N ILE A 230 -0.59 -13.70 2.09
CA ILE A 230 -1.80 -13.13 2.69
C ILE A 230 -2.87 -14.20 2.93
N ALA A 231 -2.96 -15.21 2.06
CA ALA A 231 -3.97 -16.24 2.15
C ALA A 231 -3.61 -17.26 3.23
N LYS A 232 -2.33 -17.65 3.31
CA LYS A 232 -1.83 -18.63 4.30
C LYS A 232 -1.53 -18.01 5.66
N GLU A 233 -1.29 -16.71 5.71
CA GLU A 233 -0.81 -15.98 6.89
C GLU A 233 0.53 -16.50 7.43
N GLU A 234 1.42 -16.86 6.51
CA GLU A 234 2.72 -17.45 6.83
C GLU A 234 3.84 -16.71 6.10
N PHE A 235 4.99 -16.63 6.76
CA PHE A 235 6.22 -16.13 6.14
C PHE A 235 7.00 -17.26 5.49
N ASP A 236 7.55 -16.97 4.31
CA ASP A 236 8.51 -17.83 3.62
C ASP A 236 9.65 -17.02 3.01
N TRP A 237 10.78 -17.68 2.73
CA TRP A 237 11.92 -17.07 2.06
C TRP A 237 11.72 -17.10 0.55
N THR A 238 11.84 -15.94 -0.09
CA THR A 238 11.80 -15.86 -1.54
C THR A 238 13.21 -15.87 -2.11
N PRO A 239 13.50 -16.76 -3.08
CA PRO A 239 14.78 -16.78 -3.77
C PRO A 239 15.09 -15.42 -4.40
N CYS A 240 16.31 -14.92 -4.21
CA CYS A 240 16.76 -13.68 -4.82
C CYS A 240 18.27 -13.77 -5.12
N PRO A 241 18.76 -13.03 -6.15
CA PRO A 241 20.18 -12.94 -6.40
C PRO A 241 20.90 -12.30 -5.21
N ALA A 242 22.17 -12.67 -5.01
CA ALA A 242 23.01 -12.10 -3.96
C ALA A 242 23.35 -10.64 -4.30
N LEU A 243 22.59 -9.70 -3.75
CA LEU A 243 22.80 -8.28 -3.93
C LEU A 243 23.04 -7.59 -2.59
N GLN A 244 23.88 -6.57 -2.60
CA GLN A 244 24.00 -5.62 -1.49
C GLN A 244 23.24 -4.34 -1.85
N ASN A 245 22.86 -3.55 -0.84
CA ASN A 245 22.23 -2.24 -1.02
C ASN A 245 21.08 -2.19 -2.05
N ALA A 246 20.14 -3.14 -1.96
CA ALA A 246 19.02 -3.23 -2.88
C ALA A 246 17.69 -2.79 -2.26
N PHE A 247 16.72 -2.41 -3.09
CA PHE A 247 15.36 -2.05 -2.70
C PHE A 247 14.34 -2.79 -3.58
N LEU A 248 13.14 -3.03 -3.03
CA LEU A 248 12.06 -3.69 -3.75
C LEU A 248 11.39 -2.70 -4.71
N VAL A 249 11.01 -3.19 -5.88
CA VAL A 249 10.23 -2.44 -6.88
C VAL A 249 9.11 -3.31 -7.40
N ASP A 250 7.97 -2.68 -7.72
CA ASP A 250 6.85 -3.34 -8.39
C ASP A 250 6.85 -2.86 -9.83
N VAL A 251 6.98 -3.81 -10.76
CA VAL A 251 6.88 -3.55 -12.20
C VAL A 251 5.68 -4.32 -12.73
N GLN A 252 4.52 -3.65 -12.76
CA GLN A 252 3.26 -4.21 -13.29
C GLN A 252 2.84 -5.53 -12.62
N GLY A 253 2.98 -5.61 -11.29
CA GLY A 253 2.64 -6.80 -10.51
C GLY A 253 3.76 -7.84 -10.45
N VAL A 254 4.95 -7.53 -10.98
CA VAL A 254 6.15 -8.36 -10.87
C VAL A 254 7.08 -7.77 -9.81
N LEU A 255 7.48 -8.63 -8.87
CA LEU A 255 8.42 -8.25 -7.83
C LEU A 255 9.83 -8.12 -8.44
N GLY A 256 10.38 -6.92 -8.38
CA GLY A 256 11.75 -6.62 -8.78
C GLY A 256 12.63 -6.27 -7.59
N LEU A 257 13.94 -6.45 -7.79
CA LEU A 257 14.98 -6.05 -6.84
C LEU A 257 15.95 -5.12 -7.55
N ALA A 258 15.98 -3.85 -7.14
CA ALA A 258 16.81 -2.82 -7.74
C ALA A 258 18.05 -2.57 -6.88
N HIS A 259 19.24 -2.68 -7.47
CA HIS A 259 20.50 -2.38 -6.80
C HIS A 259 20.79 -0.88 -6.85
N ARG A 260 21.20 -0.32 -5.71
CA ARG A 260 21.73 1.05 -5.65
C ARG A 260 23.24 0.97 -5.58
N SER A 261 23.91 1.30 -6.69
CA SER A 261 25.35 1.47 -6.69
C SER A 261 25.74 2.59 -5.70
N PRO A 262 26.76 2.39 -4.86
CA PRO A 262 27.26 3.46 -4.00
C PRO A 262 27.68 4.65 -4.89
N LYS A 263 27.37 5.87 -4.47
CA LYS A 263 27.84 7.05 -5.19
C LYS A 263 29.36 7.06 -5.11
N ARG A 264 30.02 7.34 -6.23
CA ARG A 264 31.48 7.55 -6.31
C ARG A 264 31.83 8.79 -5.47
N GLY A 265 31.99 8.61 -4.16
CA GLY A 265 32.10 9.69 -3.18
C GLY A 265 31.83 9.29 -1.74
N ASP A 266 31.15 8.16 -1.48
CA ASP A 266 30.94 7.64 -0.12
C ASP A 266 32.13 6.81 0.41
N PHE A 267 33.26 6.80 -0.31
CA PHE A 267 34.54 6.30 0.23
C PHE A 267 35.07 7.30 1.25
N VAL A 268 34.66 7.15 2.51
CA VAL A 268 35.54 7.54 3.61
C VAL A 268 36.75 6.62 3.50
N GLY A 269 37.90 7.23 3.22
CA GLY A 269 39.10 6.52 2.81
C GLY A 269 39.50 5.41 3.78
N ASP A 270 39.68 4.23 3.21
CA ASP A 270 40.85 3.44 3.57
C ASP A 270 41.59 3.14 2.26
N GLY A 271 42.89 3.42 2.26
CA GLY A 271 43.72 3.34 1.05
C GLY A 271 43.85 1.90 0.58
N GLY A 272 43.60 1.66 -0.70
CA GLY A 272 43.79 0.33 -1.28
C GLY A 272 43.27 0.22 -2.70
N GLU A 273 44.11 0.64 -3.64
CA GLU A 273 44.20 0.30 -5.06
C GLU A 273 42.93 -0.08 -5.87
N SER A 274 42.70 0.78 -6.86
CA SER A 274 41.91 0.56 -8.07
C SER A 274 42.28 -0.73 -8.82
N ALA A 275 41.26 -1.52 -9.18
CA ALA A 275 41.29 -2.39 -10.35
C ALA A 275 40.00 -2.23 -11.15
N VAL A 276 40.18 -2.21 -12.47
CA VAL A 276 39.27 -1.81 -13.55
C VAL A 276 38.55 -3.03 -14.14
N GLY A 277 37.33 -2.81 -14.67
CA GLY A 277 36.69 -3.64 -15.71
C GLY A 277 35.81 -4.78 -15.16
N GLU A 278 34.68 -5.18 -15.74
CA GLU A 278 34.04 -4.89 -17.02
C GLU A 278 32.52 -5.08 -16.86
N GLY A 279 31.74 -4.38 -17.68
CA GLY A 279 30.30 -4.60 -17.76
C GLY A 279 29.98 -5.95 -18.40
N ALA A 280 29.06 -6.70 -17.79
CA ALA A 280 28.45 -7.86 -18.41
C ALA A 280 26.92 -7.69 -18.40
N TRP A 281 26.40 -7.25 -19.54
CA TRP A 281 25.03 -7.51 -19.96
C TRP A 281 24.98 -8.95 -20.48
N CYS A 282 24.09 -9.78 -19.95
CA CYS A 282 23.71 -11.05 -20.58
C CYS A 282 22.20 -11.02 -20.88
N PRO A 283 21.78 -11.04 -22.15
CA PRO A 283 20.43 -11.46 -22.52
C PRO A 283 20.34 -12.99 -22.49
N ALA A 284 19.18 -13.49 -22.09
CA ALA A 284 18.87 -14.92 -22.10
C ALA A 284 18.79 -15.43 -23.55
N GLU A 285 19.55 -16.48 -23.86
CA GLU A 285 19.39 -17.26 -25.09
C GLU A 285 18.19 -18.22 -24.97
N GLU A 286 17.29 -18.10 -25.93
CA GLU A 286 16.33 -19.14 -26.33
C GLU A 286 17.09 -20.42 -26.70
N SER A 287 16.70 -21.54 -26.09
CA SER A 287 17.06 -22.87 -26.60
C SER A 287 15.79 -23.54 -27.14
N LEU A 288 15.67 -23.52 -28.46
CA LEU A 288 14.84 -24.44 -29.23
C LEU A 288 15.52 -25.82 -29.19
N LEU A 289 14.73 -26.84 -28.82
CA LEU A 289 15.08 -28.24 -28.96
C LEU A 289 15.07 -28.66 -30.44
N PRO A 290 15.86 -29.68 -30.83
CA PRO A 290 15.80 -30.28 -32.16
C PRO A 290 14.50 -31.05 -32.40
#